data_AF-A0A9W6WG32-F1
#
_entry.id   AF-A0A9W6WG32-F1
#
_cell.length_a   1.000
_cell.length_b   1.000
_cell.length_c   1.000
_cell.angle_alpha   90.00
_cell.angle_beta   90.00
_cell.angle_gamma   90.00
#
_symmetry.space_group_name_H-M   'P 1'
#
loop_
_entity.id
_entity.type
_entity.pdbx_description
1 polymer ?
#
loop_
_entity_poly.entity_id
_entity_poly.type
_entity_poly.pdbx_seq_one_letter_code
_entity_poly.pdbx_strand_id
1 'polypeptide(L)'
;MLLGRIEKDGNRLPGAIEERKKLLYLNNEENYLFQIAEQAAIKAEEEGRLYDCILLYQLSEEYETVISLVIKLLGEFLVSIDINISIDDLLNKNNNNINNNVGNDSTFLSLKNDDINIISLSLKLIKLYNNSIEISNKVSIKSKEVLSVLLEIYEIRKEFNKYNPNLIKILNKLENLNLLPINFTRTIELEEIRKLSIEFNSINESIAKNIPNLLIISMKCISQLIFDLNQGLISESILIDSSNNSVLVNSTKDEKIIKLRQISRNLMIYSGMLQYKMPRNVYTTLINIEVNI
;
A
#
# COMPACT_ATOMS: atom_id res chain seq x y z
N MET A 1 -5.85 25.41 16.62
CA MET A 1 -6.44 26.60 17.28
C MET A 1 -5.90 27.92 16.69
N LEU A 2 -4.58 28.05 16.50
CA LEU A 2 -3.99 29.25 15.87
C LEU A 2 -4.24 29.34 14.36
N LEU A 3 -3.89 28.30 13.59
CA LEU A 3 -4.01 28.33 12.12
C LEU A 3 -5.37 27.87 11.58
N GLY A 4 -6.12 27.09 12.35
CA GLY A 4 -7.43 26.58 11.96
C GLY A 4 -7.65 25.15 12.42
N ARG A 5 -8.69 24.52 11.86
CA ARG A 5 -8.95 23.07 11.90
C ARG A 5 -9.64 22.65 10.60
N ILE A 6 -9.60 21.36 10.29
CA ILE A 6 -10.32 20.79 9.15
C ILE A 6 -11.64 20.19 9.64
N GLU A 7 -12.72 20.48 8.94
CA GLU A 7 -14.04 19.91 9.22
C GLU A 7 -14.19 18.52 8.60
N LYS A 8 -15.22 17.78 9.00
CA LYS A 8 -15.51 16.44 8.47
C LYS A 8 -15.76 16.43 6.96
N ASP A 9 -16.10 17.57 6.39
CA ASP A 9 -16.34 17.74 4.95
C ASP A 9 -15.07 18.09 4.17
N GLY A 10 -13.92 18.21 4.84
CA GLY A 10 -12.63 18.57 4.24
C GLY A 10 -12.38 20.07 4.17
N ASN A 11 -13.39 20.89 4.46
CA ASN A 11 -13.28 22.35 4.46
C ASN A 11 -12.43 22.87 5.63
N ARG A 12 -11.67 23.94 5.38
CA ARG A 12 -10.89 24.64 6.39
C ARG A 12 -11.81 25.55 7.22
N LEU A 13 -11.73 25.42 8.54
CA LEU A 13 -12.28 26.39 9.48
C LEU A 13 -11.17 27.38 9.87
N PRO A 14 -11.40 28.69 9.74
CA PRO A 14 -10.39 29.70 10.03
C PRO A 14 -9.93 29.68 11.49
N GLY A 15 -8.64 29.94 11.69
CA GLY A 15 -8.02 30.01 13.01
C GLY A 15 -8.03 31.42 13.60
N ALA A 16 -7.60 31.54 14.87
CA ALA A 16 -7.57 32.82 15.58
C ALA A 16 -6.65 33.88 14.94
N ILE A 17 -5.63 33.46 14.18
CA ILE A 17 -4.73 34.35 13.43
C ILE A 17 -5.44 34.87 12.17
N GLU A 18 -6.16 33.99 11.47
CA GLU A 18 -6.91 34.33 10.26
C GLU A 18 -8.07 35.30 10.56
N GLU A 19 -8.77 35.11 11.68
CA GLU A 19 -9.79 36.06 12.17
C GLU A 19 -9.22 37.49 12.37
N ARG A 20 -7.93 37.58 12.74
CA ARG A 20 -7.22 38.82 13.03
C ARG A 20 -6.32 39.28 11.88
N LYS A 21 -6.46 38.72 10.66
CA LYS A 21 -5.60 39.01 9.50
C LYS A 21 -5.47 40.50 9.15
N LYS A 22 -6.57 41.26 9.34
CA LYS A 22 -6.61 42.72 9.12
C LYS A 22 -5.62 43.50 10.01
N LEU A 23 -5.30 42.99 11.20
CA LEU A 23 -4.35 43.62 12.13
C LEU A 23 -2.89 43.33 11.76
N LEU A 24 -2.64 42.30 10.96
CA LEU A 24 -1.31 41.86 10.53
C LEU A 24 -0.92 42.43 9.16
N TYR A 25 -1.69 43.38 8.63
CA TYR A 25 -1.55 43.89 7.25
C TYR A 25 -1.66 42.80 6.17
N LEU A 26 -2.28 41.67 6.49
CA LEU A 26 -2.59 40.59 5.56
C LEU A 26 -3.99 40.85 4.99
N ASN A 27 -4.04 41.62 3.90
CA ASN A 27 -5.29 42.05 3.29
C ASN A 27 -6.04 40.91 2.59
N ASN A 28 -5.29 39.92 2.08
CA ASN A 28 -5.81 38.79 1.31
C ASN A 28 -5.63 37.47 2.08
N GLU A 29 -6.62 36.59 1.95
CA GLU A 29 -6.58 35.24 2.54
C GLU A 29 -5.48 34.38 1.95
N GLU A 30 -5.28 34.45 0.64
CA GLU A 30 -4.20 33.75 -0.06
C GLU A 30 -2.81 34.14 0.47
N ASN A 31 -2.59 35.42 0.79
CA ASN A 31 -1.31 35.87 1.37
C ASN A 31 -1.08 35.26 2.76
N TYR A 32 -2.14 35.08 3.56
CA TYR A 32 -2.03 34.38 4.84
C TYR A 32 -1.68 32.91 4.65
N LEU A 33 -2.34 32.22 3.72
CA LEU A 33 -2.09 30.82 3.42
C LEU A 33 -0.65 30.59 2.95
N PHE A 34 -0.18 31.43 2.03
CA PHE A 34 1.17 31.34 1.48
C PHE A 34 2.26 31.72 2.51
N GLN A 35 2.13 32.89 3.16
CA GLN A 35 3.21 33.39 4.02
C GLN A 35 3.28 32.75 5.40
N ILE A 36 2.16 32.22 5.91
CA ILE A 36 2.09 31.66 7.26
C ILE A 36 1.88 30.15 7.23
N ALA A 37 0.84 29.66 6.54
CA ALA A 37 0.51 28.23 6.59
C ALA A 37 1.54 27.37 5.82
N GLU A 38 1.91 27.76 4.60
CA GLU A 38 2.89 27.03 3.80
C GLU A 38 4.31 27.11 4.39
N GLN A 39 4.74 28.30 4.84
CA GLN A 39 6.05 28.44 5.50
C GLN A 39 6.14 27.64 6.80
N ALA A 40 5.04 27.53 7.55
CA ALA A 40 4.98 26.66 8.72
C ALA A 40 5.05 25.18 8.31
N ALA A 41 4.44 24.78 7.19
CA ALA A 41 4.48 23.41 6.67
C ALA A 41 5.92 23.02 6.27
N ILE A 42 6.61 23.88 5.51
CA ILE A 42 8.00 23.67 5.09
C ILE A 42 8.90 23.49 6.33
N LYS A 43 8.74 24.37 7.32
CA LYS A 43 9.53 24.27 8.56
C LYS A 43 9.22 22.98 9.35
N ALA A 44 7.95 22.55 9.37
CA ALA A 44 7.58 21.29 9.98
C ALA A 44 8.19 20.08 9.23
N GLU A 45 8.31 20.17 7.91
CA GLU A 45 8.98 19.16 7.09
C GLU A 45 10.49 19.09 7.39
N GLU A 46 11.18 20.24 7.46
CA GLU A 46 12.60 20.31 7.83
C GLU A 46 12.89 19.72 9.20
N GLU A 47 11.97 19.92 10.15
CA GLU A 47 12.05 19.37 11.51
C GLU A 47 11.62 17.89 11.59
N GLY A 48 11.19 17.28 10.48
CA GLY A 48 10.75 15.88 10.40
C GLY A 48 9.40 15.62 11.07
N ARG A 49 8.61 16.67 11.35
CA ARG A 49 7.28 16.59 11.97
C ARG A 49 6.21 16.36 10.91
N LEU A 50 6.17 15.14 10.39
CA LEU A 50 5.37 14.75 9.23
C LEU A 50 3.86 14.93 9.41
N TYR A 51 3.30 14.64 10.59
CA TYR A 51 1.85 14.81 10.84
C TYR A 51 1.44 16.28 10.90
N ASP A 52 2.27 17.11 11.53
CA ASP A 52 2.09 18.55 11.55
C ASP A 52 2.18 19.10 10.12
N CYS A 53 3.13 18.59 9.34
CA CYS A 53 3.31 18.93 7.93
C CYS A 53 2.06 18.59 7.09
N ILE A 54 1.52 17.37 7.21
CA ILE A 54 0.26 16.98 6.54
C ILE A 54 -0.89 17.91 6.91
N LEU A 55 -1.06 18.19 8.20
CA LEU A 55 -2.11 19.08 8.68
C LEU A 55 -1.94 20.50 8.14
N LEU A 56 -0.72 21.03 8.13
CA LEU A 56 -0.42 22.38 7.67
C LEU A 56 -0.61 22.52 6.15
N TYR A 57 -0.18 21.53 5.35
CA TYR A 57 -0.45 21.52 3.91
C TYR A 57 -1.93 21.39 3.58
N GLN A 58 -2.68 20.66 4.39
CA GLN A 58 -4.13 20.59 4.22
C GLN A 58 -4.80 21.92 4.60
N LEU A 59 -4.29 22.63 5.60
CA LEU A 59 -4.75 23.99 5.94
C LEU A 59 -4.35 25.02 4.88
N SER A 60 -3.23 24.85 4.19
CA SER A 60 -2.82 25.71 3.07
C SER A 60 -3.51 25.37 1.74
N GLU A 61 -4.45 24.41 1.74
CA GLU A 61 -5.15 23.90 0.54
C GLU A 61 -4.25 23.26 -0.52
N GLU A 62 -3.04 22.86 -0.14
CA GLU A 62 -2.07 22.16 -0.99
C GLU A 62 -2.32 20.65 -0.97
N TYR A 63 -3.48 20.24 -1.48
CA TYR A 63 -3.96 18.86 -1.39
C TYR A 63 -3.11 17.85 -2.18
N GLU A 64 -2.47 18.27 -3.27
CA GLU A 64 -1.55 17.41 -4.03
C GLU A 64 -0.30 17.06 -3.21
N THR A 65 0.26 18.04 -2.52
CA THR A 65 1.42 17.87 -1.63
C THR A 65 1.07 16.97 -0.44
N VAL A 66 -0.14 17.10 0.11
CA VAL A 66 -0.63 16.18 1.14
C VAL A 66 -0.63 14.73 0.63
N ILE A 67 -1.20 14.48 -0.56
CA ILE A 67 -1.29 13.12 -1.10
C ILE A 67 0.11 12.58 -1.44
N SER A 68 0.99 13.37 -2.03
CA SER A 68 2.34 12.92 -2.36
C SER A 68 3.15 12.55 -1.12
N LEU A 69 3.03 13.32 -0.04
CA LEU A 69 3.63 13.03 1.25
C LEU A 69 3.06 11.74 1.85
N VAL A 70 1.74 11.58 1.83
CA VAL A 70 1.07 10.36 2.32
C VAL A 70 1.46 9.12 1.51
N ILE A 71 1.57 9.22 0.18
CA ILE A 71 2.04 8.14 -0.69
C ILE A 71 3.45 7.70 -0.29
N LYS A 72 4.37 8.65 -0.11
CA LYS A 72 5.75 8.38 0.29
C LYS A 72 5.79 7.68 1.65
N LEU A 73 5.05 8.21 2.63
CA LEU A 73 5.02 7.67 3.99
C LEU A 73 4.37 6.28 4.05
N LEU A 74 3.24 6.08 3.37
CA LEU A 74 2.59 4.77 3.30
C LEU A 74 3.47 3.76 2.57
N GLY A 75 4.13 4.17 1.49
CA GLY A 75 5.07 3.34 0.75
C GLY A 75 6.25 2.88 1.61
N GLU A 76 6.88 3.79 2.35
CA GLU A 76 7.97 3.49 3.28
C GLU A 76 7.52 2.60 4.45
N PHE A 77 6.34 2.89 5.01
CA PHE A 77 5.75 2.10 6.09
C PHE A 77 5.47 0.65 5.67
N LEU A 78 4.93 0.43 4.46
CA LEU A 78 4.70 -0.92 3.97
C LEU A 78 6.02 -1.67 3.71
N VAL A 79 7.10 -0.99 3.39
CA VAL A 79 8.41 -1.64 3.22
C VAL A 79 9.04 -1.98 4.58
N SER A 80 8.86 -1.12 5.59
CA SER A 80 9.53 -1.26 6.90
C SER A 80 8.95 -2.40 7.75
N ILE A 81 7.68 -2.73 7.58
CA ILE A 81 7.04 -3.84 8.32
C ILE A 81 7.44 -5.16 7.68
N ASP A 82 7.85 -6.13 8.49
CA ASP A 82 8.11 -7.49 8.02
C ASP A 82 6.84 -8.15 7.45
N ILE A 83 7.02 -8.94 6.38
CA ILE A 83 5.91 -9.59 5.68
C ILE A 83 5.08 -10.48 6.62
N ASN A 84 5.72 -11.14 7.59
CA ASN A 84 5.07 -12.12 8.46
C ASN A 84 4.39 -11.50 9.70
N ILE A 85 4.48 -10.18 9.91
CA ILE A 85 3.88 -9.53 11.08
C ILE A 85 2.44 -9.10 10.76
N SER A 86 1.47 -9.61 11.51
CA SER A 86 0.08 -9.16 11.43
C SER A 86 0.00 -7.68 11.78
N ILE A 87 -0.44 -6.88 10.80
CA ILE A 87 -0.57 -5.43 10.98
C ILE A 87 -1.67 -5.14 12.02
N ASP A 88 -2.75 -5.92 12.05
CA ASP A 88 -3.83 -5.77 13.04
C ASP A 88 -3.36 -6.03 14.48
N ASP A 89 -2.40 -6.94 14.70
CA ASP A 89 -1.83 -7.17 16.03
C ASP A 89 -0.94 -6.01 16.50
N LEU A 90 -0.25 -5.35 15.56
CA LEU A 90 0.48 -4.10 15.83
C LEU A 90 -0.51 -2.96 16.18
N LEU A 91 -1.64 -2.88 15.46
CA LEU A 91 -2.70 -1.91 15.72
C LEU A 91 -3.35 -2.13 17.11
N ASN A 92 -3.62 -3.38 17.48
CA ASN A 92 -4.33 -3.71 18.73
C ASN A 92 -3.44 -3.72 19.97
N LYS A 93 -2.17 -4.13 19.88
CA LYS A 93 -1.23 -4.08 21.03
C LYS A 93 -1.00 -2.65 21.52
N ASN A 94 -0.97 -1.67 20.62
CA ASN A 94 -0.79 -0.26 20.99
C ASN A 94 -2.02 0.35 21.67
N ASN A 95 -3.24 -0.07 21.31
CA ASN A 95 -4.46 0.37 22.01
C ASN A 95 -4.54 -0.16 23.46
N ASN A 96 -3.99 -1.35 23.72
CA ASN A 96 -3.99 -1.96 25.05
C ASN A 96 -2.82 -1.50 25.94
N ASN A 97 -1.74 -1.00 25.37
CA ASN A 97 -0.60 -0.42 26.11
C ASN A 97 -0.86 1.01 26.63
N ILE A 98 -2.08 1.53 26.49
CA ILE A 98 -2.48 2.81 27.09
C ILE A 98 -2.65 2.69 28.62
N ASN A 99 -2.71 1.47 29.18
CA ASN A 99 -3.06 1.29 30.60
C ASN A 99 -1.95 0.81 31.54
N ASN A 100 -0.75 0.42 31.10
CA ASN A 100 0.27 -0.07 32.04
C ASN A 100 1.69 0.41 31.68
N ASN A 101 2.21 1.32 32.52
CA ASN A 101 3.57 1.85 32.45
C ASN A 101 4.65 0.80 32.85
N VAL A 102 5.85 1.02 32.29
CA VAL A 102 7.21 0.62 32.73
C VAL A 102 7.65 -0.83 32.50
N GLY A 103 8.74 -0.99 31.72
CA GLY A 103 9.74 -2.02 32.00
C GLY A 103 10.27 -2.84 30.81
N ASN A 104 11.34 -2.33 30.20
CA ASN A 104 12.56 -3.03 29.77
C ASN A 104 12.52 -4.05 28.61
N ASP A 105 13.29 -3.70 27.57
CA ASP A 105 13.98 -4.57 26.61
C ASP A 105 13.15 -5.55 25.76
N SER A 106 12.66 -5.03 24.64
CA SER A 106 12.75 -5.75 23.37
C SER A 106 13.02 -4.76 22.24
N THR A 107 14.31 -4.57 21.99
CA THR A 107 14.92 -3.90 20.84
C THR A 107 14.25 -4.34 19.53
N PHE A 108 13.95 -3.37 18.66
CA PHE A 108 13.65 -3.54 17.22
C PHE A 108 12.18 -3.82 16.80
N LEU A 109 11.24 -2.92 17.12
CA LEU A 109 10.21 -2.36 16.21
C LEU A 109 9.19 -1.53 17.03
N SER A 110 9.67 -0.47 17.70
CA SER A 110 8.76 0.55 18.24
C SER A 110 8.27 1.42 17.08
N LEU A 111 7.36 0.88 16.26
CA LEU A 111 6.56 1.70 15.34
C LEU A 111 5.87 2.77 16.19
N LYS A 112 6.14 4.04 15.89
CA LYS A 112 5.52 5.15 16.63
C LYS A 112 4.01 5.08 16.37
N ASN A 113 3.18 5.51 17.33
CA ASN A 113 1.72 5.58 17.16
C ASN A 113 1.30 6.30 15.87
N ASP A 114 2.13 7.26 15.47
CA ASP A 114 2.24 7.89 14.18
C ASP A 114 2.10 6.93 12.99
N ASP A 115 2.97 5.93 12.85
CA ASP A 115 3.05 5.06 11.67
C ASP A 115 1.75 4.23 11.46
N ILE A 116 1.08 3.88 12.55
CA ILE A 116 -0.22 3.20 12.55
C ILE A 116 -1.35 4.15 12.15
N ASN A 117 -1.24 5.43 12.53
CA ASN A 117 -2.17 6.46 12.12
C ASN A 117 -2.10 6.69 10.59
N ILE A 118 -0.98 6.42 9.91
CA ILE A 118 -0.83 6.69 8.47
C ILE A 118 -1.84 5.91 7.61
N ILE A 119 -2.12 4.64 7.92
CA ILE A 119 -3.09 3.83 7.17
C ILE A 119 -4.50 4.39 7.38
N SER A 120 -4.85 4.64 8.65
CA SER A 120 -6.16 5.19 9.00
C SER A 120 -6.37 6.59 8.40
N LEU A 121 -5.30 7.38 8.32
CA LEU A 121 -5.26 8.70 7.74
C LEU A 121 -5.42 8.61 6.22
N SER A 122 -4.68 7.73 5.55
CA SER A 122 -4.78 7.48 4.11
C SER A 122 -6.21 7.09 3.71
N LEU A 123 -6.84 6.17 4.46
CA LEU A 123 -8.23 5.75 4.24
C LEU A 123 -9.25 6.87 4.50
N LYS A 124 -8.97 7.78 5.45
CA LYS A 124 -9.82 8.95 5.68
C LYS A 124 -9.65 9.96 4.55
N LEU A 125 -8.42 10.29 4.18
CA LEU A 125 -8.11 11.28 3.13
C LEU A 125 -8.69 10.87 1.78
N ILE A 126 -8.56 9.60 1.38
CA ILE A 126 -9.13 9.14 0.11
C ILE A 126 -10.66 9.26 0.09
N LYS A 127 -11.35 8.98 1.22
CA LYS A 127 -12.79 9.15 1.34
C LYS A 127 -13.20 10.62 1.31
N LEU A 128 -12.48 11.46 2.05
CA LEU A 128 -12.74 12.90 2.09
C LEU A 128 -12.57 13.53 0.71
N TYR A 129 -11.45 13.25 0.04
CA TYR A 129 -11.10 13.90 -1.23
C TYR A 129 -11.97 13.40 -2.39
N ASN A 130 -12.46 12.16 -2.32
CA ASN A 130 -13.42 11.65 -3.30
C ASN A 130 -14.83 12.23 -3.10
N ASN A 131 -15.22 12.58 -1.87
CA ASN A 131 -16.53 13.14 -1.58
C ASN A 131 -16.65 14.61 -2.01
N SER A 132 -15.55 15.37 -1.94
CA SER A 132 -15.51 16.79 -2.30
C SER A 132 -14.99 17.00 -3.72
N ILE A 133 -15.84 17.46 -4.63
CA ILE A 133 -15.46 17.75 -6.04
C ILE A 133 -14.34 18.81 -6.11
N GLU A 134 -14.40 19.84 -5.27
CA GLU A 134 -13.43 20.96 -5.28
C GLU A 134 -12.00 20.50 -4.97
N ILE A 135 -11.85 19.66 -3.95
CA ILE A 135 -10.56 19.06 -3.58
C ILE A 135 -10.13 18.04 -4.64
N SER A 136 -11.08 17.26 -5.15
CA SER A 136 -10.81 16.24 -6.17
C SER A 136 -10.20 16.85 -7.44
N ASN A 137 -10.63 18.05 -7.85
CA ASN A 137 -10.08 18.74 -9.01
C ASN A 137 -8.66 19.28 -8.79
N LYS A 138 -8.28 19.59 -7.53
CA LYS A 138 -6.94 20.07 -7.18
C LYS A 138 -5.91 18.95 -7.07
N VAL A 139 -6.35 17.70 -6.94
CA VAL A 139 -5.47 16.53 -6.79
C VAL A 139 -5.38 15.77 -8.11
N SER A 140 -4.16 15.41 -8.50
CA SER A 140 -3.91 14.68 -9.73
C SER A 140 -4.52 13.26 -9.67
N ILE A 141 -5.06 12.83 -10.82
CA ILE A 141 -5.64 11.49 -10.96
C ILE A 141 -4.60 10.41 -10.67
N LYS A 142 -3.36 10.61 -11.16
CA LYS A 142 -2.23 9.70 -10.95
C LYS A 142 -1.91 9.50 -9.47
N SER A 143 -1.89 10.57 -8.68
CA SER A 143 -1.60 10.47 -7.24
C SER A 143 -2.71 9.69 -6.51
N LYS A 144 -3.99 9.86 -6.89
CA LYS A 144 -5.08 9.05 -6.33
C LYS A 144 -4.98 7.58 -6.70
N GLU A 145 -4.64 7.28 -7.95
CA GLU A 145 -4.42 5.90 -8.42
C GLU A 145 -3.29 5.23 -7.63
N VAL A 146 -2.16 5.93 -7.46
CA VAL A 146 -1.01 5.42 -6.69
C VAL A 146 -1.40 5.15 -5.24
N LEU A 147 -2.14 6.06 -4.59
CA LEU A 147 -2.61 5.85 -3.23
C LEU A 147 -3.59 4.68 -3.13
N SER A 148 -4.50 4.52 -4.09
CA SER A 148 -5.42 3.38 -4.15
C SER A 148 -4.67 2.06 -4.25
N VAL A 149 -3.67 1.99 -5.13
CA VAL A 149 -2.82 0.80 -5.30
C VAL A 149 -2.07 0.48 -4.01
N LEU A 150 -1.50 1.47 -3.32
CA LEU A 150 -0.83 1.24 -2.02
C LEU A 150 -1.79 0.73 -0.93
N LEU A 151 -3.03 1.22 -0.92
CA LEU A 151 -4.07 0.72 0.00
C LEU A 151 -4.49 -0.72 -0.33
N GLU A 152 -4.56 -1.08 -1.62
CA GLU A 152 -4.81 -2.46 -2.04
C GLU A 152 -3.66 -3.40 -1.66
N ILE A 153 -2.40 -2.95 -1.79
CA ILE A 153 -1.22 -3.66 -1.30
C ILE A 153 -1.32 -3.91 0.21
N TYR A 154 -1.75 -2.90 0.97
CA TYR A 154 -2.00 -3.05 2.40
C TYR A 154 -3.07 -4.11 2.69
N GLU A 155 -4.21 -4.08 1.99
CA GLU A 155 -5.27 -5.07 2.15
C GLU A 155 -4.82 -6.50 1.80
N ILE A 156 -3.96 -6.67 0.80
CA ILE A 156 -3.36 -7.96 0.45
C ILE A 156 -2.49 -8.48 1.60
N ARG A 157 -1.62 -7.63 2.16
CA ARG A 157 -0.77 -8.01 3.29
C ARG A 157 -1.59 -8.36 4.52
N LYS A 158 -2.65 -7.60 4.77
CA LYS A 158 -3.59 -7.86 5.86
C LYS A 158 -4.25 -9.24 5.74
N GLU A 159 -4.72 -9.59 4.54
CA GLU A 159 -5.32 -10.91 4.29
C GLU A 159 -4.29 -12.05 4.40
N PHE A 160 -3.03 -11.82 3.98
CA PHE A 160 -1.96 -12.81 4.05
C PHE A 160 -1.58 -13.20 5.49
N ASN A 161 -1.64 -12.24 6.43
CA ASN A 161 -1.26 -12.47 7.83
C ASN A 161 -2.38 -13.03 8.73
N LYS A 162 -3.55 -13.36 8.16
CA LYS A 162 -4.61 -14.07 8.90
C LYS A 162 -4.22 -15.52 9.14
N TYR A 163 -4.70 -16.10 10.25
CA TYR A 163 -4.42 -17.49 10.65
C TYR A 163 -4.79 -18.54 9.56
N ASN A 164 -5.81 -18.26 8.74
CA ASN A 164 -6.17 -19.04 7.55
C ASN A 164 -6.31 -18.09 6.35
N PRO A 165 -5.23 -17.85 5.59
CA PRO A 165 -5.29 -16.95 4.44
C PRO A 165 -6.08 -17.61 3.30
N ASN A 166 -7.07 -16.88 2.75
CA ASN A 166 -7.72 -17.29 1.51
C ASN A 166 -6.76 -17.02 0.33
N LEU A 167 -5.87 -17.96 0.07
CA LEU A 167 -4.78 -17.85 -0.91
C LEU A 167 -5.29 -17.46 -2.30
N ILE A 168 -6.42 -18.01 -2.71
CA ILE A 168 -7.06 -17.74 -4.02
C ILE A 168 -7.53 -16.28 -4.11
N LYS A 169 -8.16 -15.77 -3.05
CA LYS A 169 -8.61 -14.36 -3.00
C LYS A 169 -7.43 -13.39 -3.06
N ILE A 170 -6.33 -13.73 -2.40
CA ILE A 170 -5.09 -12.95 -2.42
C ILE A 170 -4.51 -12.91 -3.84
N LEU A 171 -4.43 -14.06 -4.49
CA LEU A 171 -3.92 -14.18 -5.84
C LEU A 171 -4.79 -13.44 -6.88
N ASN A 172 -6.12 -13.50 -6.77
CA ASN A 172 -7.02 -12.73 -7.64
C ASN A 172 -6.86 -11.20 -7.42
N LYS A 173 -6.67 -10.77 -6.16
CA LYS A 173 -6.34 -9.35 -5.89
C LYS A 173 -4.99 -8.95 -6.50
N LEU A 174 -3.98 -9.84 -6.46
CA LEU A 174 -2.68 -9.60 -7.08
C LEU A 174 -2.75 -9.57 -8.62
N GLU A 175 -3.61 -10.39 -9.23
CA GLU A 175 -3.90 -10.33 -10.67
C GLU A 175 -4.55 -8.99 -11.04
N ASN A 176 -5.56 -8.54 -10.28
CA ASN A 176 -6.24 -7.27 -10.54
C ASN A 176 -5.31 -6.04 -10.46
N LEU A 177 -4.26 -6.10 -9.65
CA LEU A 177 -3.27 -5.01 -9.56
C LEU A 177 -2.49 -4.81 -10.86
N ASN A 178 -2.41 -5.81 -11.74
CA ASN A 178 -1.64 -5.79 -12.99
C ASN A 178 -0.16 -5.39 -12.84
N LEU A 179 0.39 -5.43 -11.61
CA LEU A 179 1.79 -5.09 -11.31
C LEU A 179 2.75 -6.26 -11.53
N LEU A 180 2.23 -7.48 -11.49
CA LEU A 180 2.99 -8.72 -11.62
C LEU A 180 2.44 -9.55 -12.77
N PRO A 181 3.28 -10.36 -13.44
CA PRO A 181 2.83 -11.30 -14.46
C PRO A 181 2.11 -12.50 -13.82
N ILE A 182 0.95 -12.25 -13.22
CA ILE A 182 0.05 -13.25 -12.66
C ILE A 182 -1.19 -13.22 -13.55
N ASN A 183 -1.41 -14.29 -14.31
CA ASN A 183 -2.64 -14.47 -15.07
C ASN A 183 -3.06 -15.93 -14.95
N PHE A 184 -4.25 -16.18 -14.40
CA PHE A 184 -4.77 -17.55 -14.23
C PHE A 184 -5.46 -18.09 -15.49
N THR A 185 -5.75 -17.19 -16.44
CA THR A 185 -6.56 -17.47 -17.63
C THR A 185 -5.69 -17.69 -18.87
N ARG A 186 -4.56 -17.00 -19.01
CA ARG A 186 -3.69 -17.03 -20.19
C ARG A 186 -2.23 -17.31 -19.82
N THR A 187 -1.54 -18.08 -20.67
CA THR A 187 -0.09 -18.20 -20.63
C THR A 187 0.54 -16.87 -21.06
N ILE A 188 1.17 -16.17 -20.12
CA ILE A 188 1.90 -14.93 -20.39
C ILE A 188 3.14 -15.27 -21.21
N GLU A 189 3.28 -14.63 -22.36
CA GLU A 189 4.45 -14.79 -23.22
C GLU A 189 5.63 -13.97 -22.71
N LEU A 190 6.85 -14.37 -23.06
CA LEU A 190 8.09 -13.69 -22.66
C LEU A 190 8.11 -12.20 -23.03
N GLU A 191 7.41 -11.82 -24.09
CA GLU A 191 7.29 -10.42 -24.53
C GLU A 191 6.47 -9.56 -23.57
N GLU A 192 5.38 -10.11 -23.03
CA GLU A 192 4.54 -9.40 -22.05
C GLU A 192 5.29 -9.21 -20.73
N ILE A 193 6.06 -10.22 -20.29
CA ILE A 193 6.93 -10.11 -19.11
C ILE A 193 7.97 -9.00 -19.31
N ARG A 194 8.55 -8.91 -20.51
CA ARG A 194 9.49 -7.83 -20.85
C ARG A 194 8.81 -6.47 -20.84
N LYS A 195 7.60 -6.33 -21.40
CA LYS A 195 6.84 -5.07 -21.38
C LYS A 195 6.60 -4.60 -19.94
N LEU A 196 6.11 -5.49 -19.06
CA LEU A 196 5.93 -5.20 -17.64
C LEU A 196 7.23 -4.80 -16.95
N SER A 197 8.37 -5.40 -17.31
CA SER A 197 9.68 -5.03 -16.76
C SER A 197 10.15 -3.63 -17.21
N ILE A 198 9.71 -3.18 -18.39
CA ILE A 198 10.00 -1.83 -18.90
C ILE A 198 9.06 -0.83 -18.22
N GLU A 199 7.77 -1.15 -18.12
CA GLU A 199 6.76 -0.35 -17.43
C GLU A 199 7.11 -0.13 -15.96
N PHE A 200 7.76 -1.10 -15.31
CA PHE A 200 8.29 -0.95 -13.95
C PHE A 200 9.13 0.32 -13.75
N ASN A 201 9.85 0.77 -14.78
CA ASN A 201 10.65 1.99 -14.71
C ASN A 201 9.82 3.28 -14.64
N SER A 202 8.57 3.23 -15.11
CA SER A 202 7.64 4.36 -15.08
C SER A 202 6.72 4.36 -13.87
N ILE A 203 6.70 3.28 -13.08
CA ILE A 203 5.87 3.17 -11.87
C ILE A 203 6.41 4.12 -10.78
N ASN A 204 5.50 4.64 -9.95
CA ASN A 204 5.87 5.46 -8.79
C ASN A 204 6.84 4.71 -7.87
N GLU A 205 7.87 5.41 -7.38
CA GLU A 205 8.92 4.85 -6.54
C GLU A 205 8.36 4.13 -5.29
N SER A 206 7.28 4.66 -4.70
CA SER A 206 6.63 4.11 -3.50
C SER A 206 5.99 2.75 -3.77
N ILE A 207 5.44 2.54 -4.97
CA ILE A 207 4.92 1.22 -5.39
C ILE A 207 6.09 0.30 -5.74
N ALA A 208 7.08 0.79 -6.48
CA ALA A 208 8.23 0.00 -6.92
C ALA A 208 9.00 -0.63 -5.75
N LYS A 209 9.16 0.10 -4.64
CA LYS A 209 9.77 -0.43 -3.40
C LYS A 209 8.98 -1.57 -2.75
N ASN A 210 7.67 -1.65 -2.98
CA ASN A 210 6.79 -2.68 -2.42
C ASN A 210 6.68 -3.95 -3.30
N ILE A 211 7.03 -3.86 -4.58
CA ILE A 211 6.98 -5.01 -5.53
C ILE A 211 7.78 -6.24 -5.05
N PRO A 212 9.01 -6.11 -4.49
CA PRO A 212 9.75 -7.25 -3.95
C PRO A 212 8.97 -8.03 -2.88
N ASN A 213 8.25 -7.32 -2.00
CA ASN A 213 7.43 -7.96 -0.97
C ASN A 213 6.22 -8.67 -1.58
N LEU A 214 5.59 -8.08 -2.61
CA LEU A 214 4.49 -8.71 -3.35
C LEU A 214 4.93 -10.00 -4.06
N LEU A 215 6.14 -10.03 -4.63
CA LEU A 215 6.71 -11.23 -5.26
C LEU A 215 6.91 -12.37 -4.25
N ILE A 216 7.37 -12.05 -3.04
CA ILE A 216 7.52 -13.05 -1.98
C ILE A 216 6.15 -13.58 -1.57
N ILE A 217 5.15 -12.70 -1.39
CA ILE A 217 3.78 -13.10 -1.04
C ILE A 217 3.18 -14.00 -2.13
N SER A 218 3.30 -13.63 -3.40
CA SER A 218 2.75 -14.42 -4.51
C SER A 218 3.40 -15.80 -4.60
N MET A 219 4.74 -15.88 -4.50
CA MET A 219 5.46 -17.16 -4.53
C MET A 219 5.13 -18.05 -3.33
N LYS A 220 5.01 -17.48 -2.12
CA LYS A 220 4.57 -18.22 -0.93
C LYS A 220 3.14 -18.76 -1.10
N CYS A 221 2.22 -17.93 -1.62
CA CYS A 221 0.85 -18.36 -1.88
C CYS A 221 0.78 -19.51 -2.90
N ILE A 222 1.56 -19.43 -3.98
CA ILE A 222 1.64 -20.47 -5.00
C ILE A 222 2.22 -21.76 -4.41
N SER A 223 3.32 -21.67 -3.65
CA SER A 223 3.94 -22.83 -3.00
C SER A 223 2.98 -23.53 -2.04
N GLN A 224 2.28 -22.77 -1.19
CA GLN A 224 1.28 -23.32 -0.27
C GLN A 224 0.11 -23.98 -1.02
N LEU A 225 -0.41 -23.35 -2.08
CA LEU A 225 -1.47 -23.95 -2.89
C LEU A 225 -1.05 -25.26 -3.56
N ILE A 226 0.17 -25.33 -4.08
CA ILE A 226 0.70 -26.56 -4.69
C ILE A 226 0.84 -27.66 -3.63
N PHE A 227 1.33 -27.32 -2.44
CA PHE A 227 1.39 -28.24 -1.31
C PHE A 227 0.00 -28.76 -0.91
N ASP A 228 -0.98 -27.87 -0.76
CA ASP A 228 -2.35 -28.24 -0.37
C ASP A 228 -3.06 -29.09 -1.44
N LEU A 229 -2.80 -28.84 -2.73
CA LEU A 229 -3.28 -29.66 -3.84
C LEU A 229 -2.64 -31.06 -3.84
N ASN A 230 -1.34 -31.16 -3.58
CA ASN A 230 -0.60 -32.42 -3.51
C ASN A 230 -1.01 -33.27 -2.29
N GLN A 231 -1.28 -32.64 -1.15
CA GLN A 231 -1.75 -33.29 0.08
C GLN A 231 -3.23 -33.70 0.00
N GLY A 232 -3.96 -33.29 -1.04
CA GLY A 232 -5.37 -33.60 -1.22
C GLY A 232 -6.31 -32.92 -0.21
N LEU A 233 -5.82 -31.91 0.51
CA LEU A 233 -6.58 -31.15 1.52
C LEU A 233 -7.61 -30.20 0.88
N ILE A 234 -7.42 -29.83 -0.39
CA ILE A 234 -8.37 -29.03 -1.16
C ILE A 234 -9.37 -29.98 -1.82
N SER A 235 -10.56 -30.09 -1.23
CA SER A 235 -11.76 -30.57 -1.91
C SER A 235 -12.08 -29.62 -3.07
N GLU A 236 -12.08 -30.18 -4.26
CA GLU A 236 -12.70 -29.85 -5.57
C GLU A 236 -13.51 -28.54 -5.80
N SER A 237 -13.99 -27.83 -4.77
CA SER A 237 -14.99 -26.77 -4.86
C SER A 237 -14.53 -25.33 -4.60
N ILE A 238 -13.30 -25.08 -4.12
CA ILE A 238 -12.91 -23.73 -3.63
C ILE A 238 -12.31 -22.81 -4.72
N LEU A 239 -12.16 -23.30 -5.96
CA LEU A 239 -11.88 -22.44 -7.13
C LEU A 239 -13.15 -21.90 -7.81
N ILE A 240 -14.29 -21.95 -7.12
CA ILE A 240 -15.57 -21.45 -7.62
C ILE A 240 -16.00 -20.34 -6.68
N ASP A 241 -15.86 -19.10 -7.12
CA ASP A 241 -16.87 -18.10 -6.79
C ASP A 241 -17.37 -17.47 -8.09
N SER A 242 -18.46 -18.06 -8.59
CA SER A 242 -19.72 -17.36 -8.83
C SER A 242 -19.63 -16.00 -9.55
N SER A 243 -18.98 -15.92 -10.71
CA SER A 243 -19.36 -14.93 -11.72
C SER A 243 -19.03 -15.45 -13.13
N ASN A 244 -20.03 -16.10 -13.72
CA ASN A 244 -20.32 -16.28 -15.14
C ASN A 244 -19.19 -15.92 -16.14
N ASN A 245 -18.72 -16.96 -16.83
CA ASN A 245 -17.74 -17.00 -17.94
C ASN A 245 -16.27 -17.13 -17.55
N SER A 246 -15.80 -18.36 -17.38
CA SER A 246 -14.72 -18.94 -18.22
C SER A 246 -14.27 -20.32 -17.70
N VAL A 247 -14.58 -21.37 -18.46
CA VAL A 247 -13.76 -22.58 -18.79
C VAL A 247 -13.06 -23.38 -17.65
N LEU A 248 -13.21 -23.07 -16.38
CA LEU A 248 -12.46 -23.69 -15.28
C LEU A 248 -13.17 -24.88 -14.60
N VAL A 249 -14.28 -25.35 -15.16
CA VAL A 249 -15.17 -26.32 -14.49
C VAL A 249 -14.57 -27.73 -14.39
N ASN A 250 -13.63 -28.14 -15.26
CA ASN A 250 -13.15 -29.53 -15.31
C ASN A 250 -11.62 -29.68 -15.55
N SER A 251 -10.77 -28.86 -14.90
CA SER A 251 -9.32 -29.10 -14.97
C SER A 251 -8.88 -30.09 -13.88
N THR A 252 -8.19 -31.15 -14.29
CA THR A 252 -7.61 -32.16 -13.39
C THR A 252 -6.64 -31.48 -12.42
N LYS A 253 -6.44 -32.08 -11.22
CA LYS A 253 -5.49 -31.56 -10.21
C LYS A 253 -4.12 -31.24 -10.83
N ASP A 254 -3.68 -32.08 -11.77
CA ASP A 254 -2.42 -31.95 -12.48
C ASP A 254 -2.36 -30.72 -13.39
N GLU A 255 -3.44 -30.40 -14.12
CA GLU A 255 -3.49 -29.18 -14.95
C GLU A 255 -3.41 -27.90 -14.12
N LYS A 256 -4.02 -27.89 -12.93
CA LYS A 256 -3.94 -26.75 -12.00
C LYS A 256 -2.52 -26.56 -11.47
N ILE A 257 -1.85 -27.66 -11.11
CA ILE A 257 -0.45 -27.63 -10.66
C ILE A 257 0.47 -27.13 -11.79
N ILE A 258 0.27 -27.61 -13.02
CA ILE A 258 1.04 -27.15 -14.18
C ILE A 258 0.90 -25.64 -14.38
N LYS A 259 -0.33 -25.11 -14.29
CA LYS A 259 -0.58 -23.66 -14.39
C LYS A 259 0.10 -22.87 -13.27
N LEU A 260 -0.03 -23.32 -12.02
CA LEU A 260 0.62 -22.65 -10.88
C LEU A 260 2.15 -22.64 -11.00
N ARG A 261 2.74 -23.75 -11.46
CA ARG A 261 4.19 -23.83 -11.77
C ARG A 261 4.59 -22.89 -12.90
N GLN A 262 3.75 -22.73 -13.91
CA GLN A 262 4.00 -21.77 -14.99
C GLN A 262 3.98 -20.33 -14.47
N ILE A 263 3.04 -19.97 -13.60
CA ILE A 263 3.00 -18.65 -12.96
C ILE A 263 4.26 -18.41 -12.12
N SER A 264 4.69 -19.41 -11.32
CA SER A 264 5.95 -19.33 -10.57
C SER A 264 7.16 -19.05 -11.46
N ARG A 265 7.27 -19.75 -12.61
CA ARG A 265 8.34 -19.51 -13.59
C ARG A 265 8.28 -18.10 -14.18
N ASN A 266 7.09 -17.61 -14.50
CA ASN A 266 6.92 -16.26 -15.05
C ASN A 266 7.35 -15.19 -14.04
N LEU A 267 6.99 -15.37 -12.77
CA LEU A 267 7.43 -14.50 -11.68
C LEU A 267 8.96 -14.53 -11.52
N MET A 268 9.60 -15.68 -11.71
CA MET A 268 11.05 -15.79 -11.63
C MET A 268 11.78 -15.16 -12.81
N ILE A 269 11.25 -15.31 -14.03
CA ILE A 269 11.79 -14.60 -15.21
C ILE A 269 11.70 -13.08 -15.02
N TYR A 270 10.55 -12.60 -14.53
CA TYR A 270 10.35 -11.19 -14.21
C TYR A 270 11.30 -10.69 -13.11
N SER A 271 11.45 -11.47 -12.05
CA SER A 271 12.36 -11.17 -10.93
C SER A 271 13.83 -11.14 -11.40
N GLY A 272 14.22 -12.04 -12.31
CA GLY A 272 15.55 -12.05 -12.91
C GLY A 272 15.83 -10.81 -13.76
N MET A 273 14.83 -10.31 -14.51
CA MET A 273 14.94 -9.04 -15.24
C MET A 273 15.09 -7.84 -14.30
N LEU A 274 14.53 -7.91 -13.09
CA LEU A 274 14.56 -6.83 -12.09
C LEU A 274 15.61 -7.03 -10.99
N GLN A 275 16.48 -8.03 -11.07
CA GLN A 275 17.37 -8.43 -9.97
C GLN A 275 18.22 -7.28 -9.39
N TYR A 276 18.64 -6.33 -10.24
CA TYR A 276 19.48 -5.20 -9.84
C TYR A 276 18.69 -4.03 -9.23
N LYS A 277 17.36 -4.05 -9.34
CA LYS A 277 16.45 -3.04 -8.78
C LYS A 277 15.83 -3.49 -7.44
N MET A 278 16.10 -4.72 -7.02
CA MET A 278 15.55 -5.31 -5.79
C MET A 278 16.65 -5.55 -4.74
N PRO A 279 16.28 -5.65 -3.45
CA PRO A 279 17.22 -6.07 -2.42
C PRO A 279 17.76 -7.48 -2.70
N ARG A 280 19.07 -7.69 -2.51
CA ARG A 280 19.76 -8.96 -2.84
C ARG A 280 19.13 -10.20 -2.18
N ASN A 281 18.60 -10.04 -0.97
CA ASN A 281 18.01 -11.13 -0.19
C ASN A 281 16.70 -11.64 -0.81
N VAL A 282 15.97 -10.79 -1.56
CA VAL A 282 14.68 -11.15 -2.15
C VAL A 282 14.87 -12.20 -3.23
N TYR A 283 15.77 -11.97 -4.19
CA TYR A 283 16.00 -12.91 -5.29
C TYR A 283 16.43 -14.29 -4.80
N THR A 284 17.33 -14.34 -3.79
CA THR A 284 17.74 -15.59 -3.14
C THR A 284 16.56 -16.30 -2.47
N THR A 285 15.68 -15.55 -1.80
CA THR A 285 14.48 -16.09 -1.16
C THR A 285 13.51 -16.66 -2.21
N LEU A 286 13.33 -15.97 -3.34
CA LEU A 286 12.45 -16.43 -4.42
C LEU A 286 12.98 -17.72 -5.07
N ILE A 287 14.30 -17.85 -5.29
CA ILE A 287 14.92 -19.10 -5.76
C ILE A 287 14.65 -20.24 -4.78
N ASN A 288 14.86 -20.00 -3.49
CA ASN A 288 14.64 -21.02 -2.47
C ASN A 288 13.17 -21.48 -2.44
N ILE A 289 12.21 -20.57 -2.67
CA ILE A 289 10.80 -20.94 -2.76
C ILE A 289 10.53 -21.73 -4.05
N GLU A 290 11.08 -21.31 -5.20
CA GLU A 290 10.88 -21.99 -6.48
C GLU A 290 11.42 -23.43 -6.47
N VAL A 291 12.58 -23.67 -5.86
CA VAL A 291 13.15 -25.03 -5.74
C VAL A 291 12.26 -25.96 -4.91
N ASN A 292 11.45 -25.41 -4.00
CA ASN A 292 10.54 -26.16 -3.13
C ASN A 292 9.14 -26.37 -3.73
N ILE A 293 8.89 -25.95 -4.98
CA ILE A 293 7.62 -26.07 -5.73
C ILE A 293 7.67 -27.24 -6.74
#